data_AF-A0A2S5MF90-F1
#
_entry.id   AF-A0A2S5MF90-F1
#
_cell.length_a   1.000
_cell.length_b   1.000
_cell.length_c   1.000
_cell.angle_alpha   90.00
_cell.angle_beta   90.00
_cell.angle_gamma   90.00
#
_symmetry.space_group_name_H-M   'P 1'
#
loop_
_entity.id
_entity.type
_entity.pdbx_description
1 polymer ?
#
loop_
_entity_poly.entity_id
_entity_poly.type
_entity_poly.pdbx_seq_one_letter_code
_entity_poly.pdbx_strand_id
1 'polypeptide(L)'
;MISIEELAKTPKVAQLKAVLVAAPLQVVVNMLKWLDKDIVAALNHGVNKHGDAFIHQLIAADISDPSSELLLIEALTALEVESFNVYDLRTKGGFNVLGAVLDNLMVGLPRAKMGDRLIAHVANRVSGIDENFTVVHYPDIGQGNALMFAIICGDIDACRILIDHGASLKVVSGNGMSCDQIAESYKVLHPEFFLEYKALTLIAAHQQNAVSTPKRKVL
;
A
#
# COMPACT_ATOMS: atom_id res chain seq x y z
N MET A 1 -14.69 30.85 6.40
CA MET A 1 -13.79 29.88 5.76
C MET A 1 -14.62 28.65 5.51
N ILE A 2 -14.67 28.14 4.29
CA ILE A 2 -15.41 26.89 3.98
C ILE A 2 -14.56 25.73 4.52
N SER A 3 -15.16 24.77 5.21
CA SER A 3 -14.44 23.58 5.68
C SER A 3 -14.00 22.68 4.52
N ILE A 4 -13.01 21.80 4.72
CA ILE A 4 -12.56 20.84 3.68
C ILE A 4 -13.72 19.91 3.27
N GLU A 5 -14.55 19.50 4.22
CA GLU A 5 -15.73 18.66 4.01
C GLU A 5 -16.78 19.35 3.13
N GLU A 6 -16.99 20.66 3.33
CA GLU A 6 -17.89 21.45 2.50
C GLU A 6 -17.30 21.72 1.13
N LEU A 7 -15.98 22.01 1.05
CA LEU A 7 -15.26 22.26 -0.20
C LEU A 7 -15.29 21.02 -1.11
N ALA A 8 -15.11 19.83 -0.53
CA ALA A 8 -15.16 18.55 -1.24
C ALA A 8 -16.52 18.28 -1.93
N LYS A 9 -17.60 18.89 -1.43
CA LYS A 9 -18.96 18.76 -1.99
C LYS A 9 -19.27 19.79 -3.08
N THR A 10 -18.37 20.72 -3.35
CA THR A 10 -18.62 21.77 -4.35
C THR A 10 -18.58 21.21 -5.78
N PRO A 11 -19.40 21.76 -6.72
CA PRO A 11 -19.35 21.38 -8.13
C PRO A 11 -17.95 21.55 -8.75
N LYS A 12 -17.20 22.55 -8.28
CA LYS A 12 -15.83 22.82 -8.72
C LYS A 12 -14.89 21.64 -8.45
N VAL A 13 -14.89 21.11 -7.21
CA VAL A 13 -14.04 19.95 -6.86
C VAL A 13 -14.52 18.70 -7.58
N ALA A 14 -15.83 18.49 -7.72
CA ALA A 14 -16.38 17.37 -8.48
C ALA A 14 -15.96 17.41 -9.97
N GLN A 15 -16.05 18.57 -10.62
CA GLN A 15 -15.62 18.76 -12.01
C GLN A 15 -14.11 18.55 -12.16
N LEU A 16 -13.30 19.12 -11.25
CA LEU A 16 -11.85 18.93 -11.26
C LEU A 16 -11.49 17.45 -11.11
N LYS A 17 -12.12 16.73 -10.18
CA LYS A 17 -11.91 15.30 -10.00
C LYS A 17 -12.23 14.52 -11.27
N ALA A 18 -13.35 14.82 -11.94
CA ALA A 18 -13.71 14.18 -13.21
C ALA A 18 -12.68 14.44 -14.31
N VAL A 19 -12.15 15.66 -14.41
CA VAL A 19 -11.08 16.01 -15.36
C VAL A 19 -9.80 15.23 -15.05
N LEU A 20 -9.39 15.19 -13.78
CA LEU A 20 -8.16 14.50 -13.39
C LEU A 20 -8.25 12.99 -13.62
N VAL A 21 -9.37 12.34 -13.30
CA VAL A 21 -9.56 10.89 -13.55
C VAL A 21 -9.52 10.53 -15.05
N ALA A 22 -9.92 11.45 -15.92
CA ALA A 22 -9.93 11.22 -17.37
C ALA A 22 -8.62 11.64 -18.06
N ALA A 23 -7.72 12.32 -17.36
CA ALA A 23 -6.50 12.85 -17.95
C ALA A 23 -5.35 11.81 -17.89
N PRO A 24 -4.39 11.84 -18.84
CA PRO A 24 -3.18 11.05 -18.72
C PRO A 24 -2.42 11.38 -17.43
N LEU A 25 -1.83 10.38 -16.77
CA LEU A 25 -1.18 10.54 -15.48
C LEU A 25 -0.15 11.68 -15.44
N GLN A 26 0.63 11.88 -16.50
CA GLN A 26 1.58 13.00 -16.59
C GLN A 26 0.88 14.36 -16.49
N VAL A 27 -0.30 14.50 -17.08
CA VAL A 27 -1.13 15.73 -16.99
C VAL A 27 -1.67 15.88 -15.58
N VAL A 28 -2.12 14.79 -14.95
CA VAL A 28 -2.57 14.79 -13.55
C VAL A 28 -1.47 15.29 -12.61
N VAL A 29 -0.26 14.71 -12.70
CA VAL A 29 0.92 15.13 -11.91
C VAL A 29 1.16 16.64 -12.07
N ASN A 30 1.17 17.13 -13.31
CA ASN A 30 1.40 18.55 -13.57
C ASN A 30 0.31 19.41 -12.97
N MET A 31 -0.96 19.04 -13.10
CA MET A 31 -2.09 19.79 -12.52
C MET A 31 -2.02 19.82 -11.00
N LEU A 32 -1.78 18.68 -10.33
CA LEU A 32 -1.73 18.58 -8.87
C LEU A 32 -0.70 19.52 -8.24
N LYS A 33 0.46 19.71 -8.88
CA LYS A 33 1.51 20.63 -8.40
C LYS A 33 1.08 22.10 -8.33
N TRP A 34 0.06 22.49 -9.09
CA TRP A 34 -0.43 23.87 -9.15
C TRP A 34 -1.74 24.08 -8.36
N LEU A 35 -2.28 23.02 -7.76
CA LEU A 35 -3.50 23.14 -6.96
C LEU A 35 -3.17 23.67 -5.56
N ASP A 36 -4.09 24.49 -5.06
CA ASP A 36 -4.10 24.91 -3.67
C ASP A 36 -4.26 23.69 -2.73
N LYS A 37 -3.58 23.72 -1.57
CA LYS A 37 -3.58 22.58 -0.63
C LYS A 37 -4.96 22.26 -0.06
N ASP A 38 -5.86 23.24 0.09
CA ASP A 38 -7.24 23.00 0.49
C ASP A 38 -8.01 22.25 -0.60
N ILE A 39 -7.71 22.54 -1.88
CA ILE A 39 -8.30 21.80 -3.01
C ILE A 39 -7.77 20.37 -3.05
N VAL A 40 -6.47 20.17 -2.82
CA VAL A 40 -5.88 18.82 -2.74
C VAL A 40 -6.50 18.02 -1.58
N ALA A 41 -6.65 18.63 -0.41
CA ALA A 41 -7.30 18.01 0.74
C ALA A 41 -8.77 17.65 0.42
N ALA A 42 -9.50 18.55 -0.23
CA ALA A 42 -10.88 18.32 -0.65
C ALA A 42 -11.01 17.19 -1.69
N LEU A 43 -10.05 17.07 -2.63
CA LEU A 43 -10.01 15.95 -3.59
C LEU A 43 -9.87 14.61 -2.88
N ASN A 44 -9.01 14.53 -1.86
CA ASN A 44 -8.76 13.32 -1.08
C ASN A 44 -9.92 12.99 -0.14
N HIS A 45 -10.61 13.98 0.40
CA HIS A 45 -11.77 13.78 1.28
C HIS A 45 -13.02 13.29 0.50
N GLY A 46 -13.16 13.73 -0.76
CA GLY A 46 -14.27 13.31 -1.61
C GLY A 46 -14.14 11.86 -2.07
N VAL A 47 -15.15 11.02 -1.78
CA VAL A 47 -15.24 9.65 -2.30
C VAL A 47 -16.15 9.54 -3.53
N ASN A 48 -15.89 8.59 -4.43
CA ASN A 48 -16.83 8.28 -5.52
C ASN A 48 -18.03 7.45 -5.00
N LYS A 49 -18.93 7.04 -5.90
CA LYS A 49 -20.08 6.16 -5.59
C LYS A 49 -19.70 4.77 -5.06
N HIS A 50 -18.44 4.36 -5.23
CA HIS A 50 -17.90 3.10 -4.75
C HIS A 50 -17.24 3.24 -3.36
N GLY A 51 -17.08 4.47 -2.86
CA GLY A 51 -16.42 4.76 -1.60
C GLY A 51 -14.92 4.99 -1.73
N ASP A 52 -14.39 5.15 -2.95
CA ASP A 52 -12.96 5.34 -3.16
C ASP A 52 -12.62 6.83 -3.12
N ALA A 53 -11.67 7.18 -2.23
CA ALA A 53 -10.99 8.48 -2.29
C ALA A 53 -10.26 8.66 -3.64
N PHE A 54 -9.92 9.90 -3.99
CA PHE A 54 -9.25 10.19 -5.25
C PHE A 54 -7.90 9.46 -5.40
N ILE A 55 -7.13 9.34 -4.31
CA ILE A 55 -5.86 8.61 -4.30
C ILE A 55 -5.99 7.14 -4.76
N HIS A 56 -7.04 6.44 -4.32
CA HIS A 56 -7.32 5.06 -4.74
C HIS A 56 -7.71 4.96 -6.21
N GLN A 57 -8.41 5.97 -6.73
CA GLN A 57 -8.82 6.00 -8.14
C GLN A 57 -7.61 6.15 -9.06
N LEU A 58 -6.61 6.95 -8.68
CA LEU A 58 -5.36 7.07 -9.44
C LEU A 58 -4.60 5.74 -9.48
N ILE A 59 -4.50 5.04 -8.35
CA ILE A 59 -3.84 3.74 -8.27
C ILE A 59 -4.50 2.73 -9.21
N ALA A 60 -5.83 2.63 -9.18
CA ALA A 60 -6.57 1.70 -10.02
C ALA A 60 -6.49 2.02 -11.53
N ALA A 61 -6.23 3.28 -11.91
CA ALA A 61 -6.21 3.71 -13.31
C ALA A 61 -4.90 3.39 -14.04
N ASP A 62 -3.75 3.53 -13.37
CA ASP A 62 -2.45 3.61 -14.05
C ASP A 62 -1.44 2.52 -13.65
N ILE A 63 -1.73 1.70 -12.64
CA ILE A 63 -0.76 0.71 -12.11
C ILE A 63 -0.52 -0.50 -13.01
N SER A 64 -1.07 -0.53 -14.23
CA SER A 64 -0.82 -1.61 -15.21
C SER A 64 0.36 -1.34 -16.16
N ASP A 65 0.91 -0.12 -16.18
CA ASP A 65 2.05 0.25 -17.03
C ASP A 65 3.33 0.43 -16.18
N PRO A 66 4.40 -0.38 -16.37
CA PRO A 66 5.66 -0.21 -15.64
C PRO A 66 6.27 1.20 -15.77
N SER A 67 6.00 1.90 -16.86
CA SER A 67 6.51 3.26 -17.07
C SER A 67 5.78 4.32 -16.23
N SER A 68 4.59 3.99 -15.70
CA SER A 68 3.78 4.89 -14.88
C SER A 68 4.22 4.91 -13.41
N GLU A 69 5.01 3.94 -12.93
CA GLU A 69 5.32 3.79 -11.51
C GLU A 69 5.89 5.06 -10.88
N LEU A 70 6.84 5.72 -11.56
CA LEU A 70 7.44 6.96 -11.07
C LEU A 70 6.45 8.13 -11.07
N LEU A 71 5.56 8.19 -12.08
CA LEU A 71 4.53 9.21 -12.16
C LEU A 71 3.45 8.99 -11.10
N LEU A 72 3.13 7.74 -10.77
CA LEU A 72 2.23 7.40 -9.66
C LEU A 72 2.84 7.88 -8.34
N ILE A 73 4.10 7.53 -8.06
CA ILE A 73 4.82 8.02 -6.88
C ILE A 73 4.76 9.55 -6.78
N GLU A 74 5.01 10.24 -7.89
CA GLU A 74 4.96 11.70 -7.96
C GLU A 74 3.55 12.25 -7.71
N ALA A 75 2.52 11.64 -8.30
CA ALA A 75 1.13 12.02 -8.09
C ALA A 75 0.70 11.80 -6.63
N LEU A 76 1.04 10.65 -6.04
CA LEU A 76 0.75 10.35 -4.64
C LEU A 76 1.43 11.34 -3.70
N THR A 77 2.67 11.73 -4.00
CA THR A 77 3.40 12.74 -3.22
C THR A 77 2.73 14.11 -3.36
N ALA A 78 2.28 14.48 -4.56
CA ALA A 78 1.58 15.75 -4.79
C ALA A 78 0.22 15.82 -4.07
N LEU A 79 -0.39 14.66 -3.79
CA LEU A 79 -1.62 14.56 -3.01
C LEU A 79 -1.42 14.74 -1.49
N GLU A 80 -0.19 14.73 -0.98
CA GLU A 80 0.07 14.91 0.46
C GLU A 80 -0.41 16.29 0.96
N VAL A 81 -1.05 16.27 2.13
CA VAL A 81 -1.59 17.45 2.82
C VAL A 81 -1.28 17.36 4.32
N GLU A 82 -1.24 18.50 5.00
CA GLU A 82 -0.88 18.56 6.43
C GLU A 82 -2.00 18.13 7.36
N SER A 83 -3.25 18.18 6.90
CA SER A 83 -4.44 17.97 7.75
C SER A 83 -4.71 16.50 8.10
N PHE A 84 -4.21 15.55 7.30
CA PHE A 84 -4.33 14.11 7.55
C PHE A 84 -3.37 13.30 6.68
N ASN A 85 -3.11 12.05 7.09
CA ASN A 85 -2.31 11.12 6.29
C ASN A 85 -3.15 10.52 5.15
N VAL A 86 -2.87 10.93 3.91
CA VAL A 86 -3.60 10.44 2.72
C VAL A 86 -3.42 8.94 2.48
N TYR A 87 -2.34 8.34 3.00
CA TYR A 87 -2.04 6.91 2.85
C TYR A 87 -2.89 6.01 3.73
N ASP A 88 -3.48 6.57 4.79
CA ASP A 88 -4.37 5.86 5.71
C ASP A 88 -5.85 5.95 5.29
N LEU A 89 -6.17 6.72 4.24
CA LEU A 89 -7.52 6.75 3.67
C LEU A 89 -7.91 5.34 3.23
N ARG A 90 -9.18 4.98 3.46
CA ARG A 90 -9.69 3.64 3.14
C ARG A 90 -10.66 3.64 1.98
N THR A 91 -10.62 2.56 1.19
CA THR A 91 -11.71 2.20 0.30
C THR A 91 -12.90 1.66 1.10
N LYS A 92 -14.05 1.45 0.45
CA LYS A 92 -15.19 0.76 1.06
C LYS A 92 -14.86 -0.66 1.52
N GLY A 93 -13.88 -1.31 0.87
CA GLY A 93 -13.38 -2.64 1.26
C GLY A 93 -12.46 -2.64 2.49
N GLY A 94 -12.11 -1.46 3.02
CA GLY A 94 -11.24 -1.30 4.19
C GLY A 94 -9.75 -1.26 3.85
N PHE A 95 -9.38 -1.41 2.58
CA PHE A 95 -7.99 -1.25 2.12
C PHE A 95 -7.55 0.19 2.31
N ASN A 96 -6.43 0.39 2.99
CA ASN A 96 -5.69 1.65 2.89
C ASN A 96 -4.94 1.71 1.55
N VAL A 97 -4.13 2.75 1.34
CA VAL A 97 -3.39 2.92 0.08
C VAL A 97 -2.41 1.78 -0.19
N LEU A 98 -1.76 1.23 0.85
CA LEU A 98 -0.87 0.06 0.69
C LEU A 98 -1.64 -1.17 0.23
N GLY A 99 -2.78 -1.45 0.87
CA GLY A 99 -3.67 -2.53 0.47
C GLY A 99 -4.16 -2.39 -0.97
N ALA A 100 -4.54 -1.18 -1.39
CA ALA A 100 -4.99 -0.92 -2.76
C ALA A 100 -3.86 -1.10 -3.79
N VAL A 101 -2.64 -0.66 -3.48
CA VAL A 101 -1.46 -0.88 -4.35
C VAL A 101 -1.22 -2.37 -4.53
N LEU A 102 -1.18 -3.14 -3.44
CA LEU A 102 -0.93 -4.57 -3.52
C LEU A 102 -2.05 -5.30 -4.26
N ASP A 103 -3.32 -4.98 -3.96
CA ASP A 103 -4.47 -5.59 -4.63
C ASP A 103 -4.40 -5.40 -6.15
N ASN A 104 -4.12 -4.19 -6.62
CA ASN A 104 -4.01 -3.95 -8.06
C ASN A 104 -2.75 -4.54 -8.70
N LEU A 105 -1.62 -4.63 -7.97
CA LEU A 105 -0.39 -5.23 -8.50
C LEU A 105 -0.44 -6.76 -8.55
N MET A 106 -1.16 -7.39 -7.63
CA MET A 106 -1.08 -8.84 -7.40
C MET A 106 -2.30 -9.60 -7.94
N VAL A 107 -3.37 -8.91 -8.33
CA VAL A 107 -4.51 -9.54 -9.03
C VAL A 107 -4.14 -9.84 -10.48
N GLY A 108 -3.84 -11.12 -10.76
CA GLY A 108 -3.95 -11.69 -12.11
C GLY A 108 -2.67 -12.19 -12.76
N LEU A 109 -1.46 -11.75 -12.38
CA LEU A 109 -0.19 -12.22 -12.94
C LEU A 109 1.01 -11.94 -12.01
N PRO A 110 2.16 -12.62 -12.20
CA PRO A 110 3.42 -12.23 -11.57
C PRO A 110 3.81 -10.81 -12.03
N ARG A 111 3.92 -9.85 -11.10
CA ARG A 111 4.31 -8.47 -11.42
C ARG A 111 5.79 -8.29 -11.76
N ALA A 112 6.59 -9.36 -11.68
CA ALA A 112 8.06 -9.29 -11.69
C ALA A 112 8.54 -8.21 -10.70
N LYS A 113 9.29 -7.20 -11.16
CA LYS A 113 9.76 -6.07 -10.33
C LYS A 113 8.89 -4.82 -10.41
N MET A 114 7.78 -4.87 -11.14
CA MET A 114 6.90 -3.72 -11.30
C MET A 114 6.22 -3.39 -9.97
N GLY A 115 6.33 -2.15 -9.51
CA GLY A 115 5.66 -1.70 -8.29
C GLY A 115 6.51 -1.78 -7.03
N ASP A 116 7.75 -2.27 -7.10
CA ASP A 116 8.65 -2.32 -5.93
C ASP A 116 8.86 -0.94 -5.30
N ARG A 117 9.08 0.09 -6.13
CA ARG A 117 9.30 1.46 -5.66
C ARG A 117 8.02 2.04 -5.11
N LEU A 118 6.89 1.73 -5.74
CA LEU A 118 5.59 2.18 -5.29
C LEU A 118 5.21 1.56 -3.93
N ILE A 119 5.42 0.25 -3.76
CA ILE A 119 5.22 -0.46 -2.48
C ILE A 119 6.12 0.17 -1.42
N ALA A 120 7.41 0.33 -1.69
CA ALA A 120 8.34 0.96 -0.74
C ALA A 120 7.93 2.39 -0.37
N HIS A 121 7.53 3.19 -1.37
CA HIS A 121 7.08 4.57 -1.18
C HIS A 121 5.87 4.66 -0.25
N VAL A 122 4.88 3.78 -0.43
CA VAL A 122 3.66 3.75 0.36
C VAL A 122 3.87 3.11 1.74
N ALA A 123 4.62 2.02 1.81
CA ALA A 123 4.96 1.33 3.06
C ALA A 123 5.68 2.26 4.04
N ASN A 124 6.52 3.17 3.53
CA ASN A 124 7.19 4.18 4.34
C ASN A 124 6.28 5.31 4.86
N ARG A 125 5.03 5.40 4.41
CA ARG A 125 4.12 6.52 4.70
C ARG A 125 2.82 6.13 5.38
N VAL A 126 2.38 4.88 5.27
CA VAL A 126 1.24 4.40 6.05
C VAL A 126 1.55 4.42 7.54
N SER A 127 0.60 4.83 8.36
CA SER A 127 0.78 4.82 9.82
C SER A 127 0.68 3.39 10.39
N GLY A 128 0.01 2.49 9.66
CA GLY A 128 -0.28 1.13 10.08
C GLY A 128 0.10 0.08 9.03
N ILE A 129 1.40 -0.19 8.86
CA ILE A 129 1.89 -1.23 7.93
C ILE A 129 1.39 -2.64 8.29
N ASP A 130 1.11 -2.87 9.58
CA ASP A 130 0.63 -4.14 10.14
C ASP A 130 -0.90 -4.25 10.21
N GLU A 131 -1.63 -3.25 9.72
CA GLU A 131 -3.08 -3.27 9.78
C GLU A 131 -3.67 -4.38 8.91
N ASN A 132 -4.59 -5.14 9.50
CA ASN A 132 -5.35 -6.15 8.78
C ASN A 132 -6.46 -5.51 7.93
N PHE A 133 -6.61 -6.02 6.72
CA PHE A 133 -7.71 -5.71 5.81
C PHE A 133 -8.37 -7.00 5.29
N THR A 134 -9.58 -6.87 4.77
CA THR A 134 -10.33 -8.02 4.24
C THR A 134 -9.76 -8.42 2.90
N VAL A 135 -9.17 -9.60 2.82
CA VAL A 135 -8.63 -10.13 1.56
C VAL A 135 -9.74 -10.89 0.84
N VAL A 136 -10.45 -10.19 -0.06
CA VAL A 136 -11.68 -10.69 -0.71
C VAL A 136 -11.42 -11.97 -1.52
N HIS A 137 -10.25 -12.10 -2.12
CA HIS A 137 -9.90 -13.21 -3.00
C HIS A 137 -9.45 -14.48 -2.28
N TYR A 138 -9.24 -14.44 -0.96
CA TYR A 138 -8.67 -15.55 -0.19
C TYR A 138 -9.46 -15.77 1.11
N PRO A 139 -10.70 -16.29 1.03
CA PRO A 139 -11.58 -16.41 2.19
C PRO A 139 -11.00 -17.30 3.31
N ASP A 140 -10.12 -18.24 2.96
CA ASP A 140 -9.56 -19.22 3.90
C ASP A 140 -8.60 -18.61 4.94
N ILE A 141 -8.12 -17.38 4.74
CA ILE A 141 -7.27 -16.69 5.73
C ILE A 141 -8.04 -15.69 6.60
N GLY A 142 -9.26 -15.31 6.17
CA GLY A 142 -10.02 -14.22 6.75
C GLY A 142 -9.42 -12.85 6.42
N GLN A 143 -9.16 -12.04 7.45
CA GLN A 143 -8.45 -10.77 7.32
C GLN A 143 -6.93 -10.99 7.35
N GLY A 144 -6.16 -10.24 6.59
CA GLY A 144 -4.70 -10.30 6.60
C GLY A 144 -4.08 -8.92 6.38
N ASN A 145 -2.81 -8.75 6.72
CA ASN A 145 -2.07 -7.53 6.45
C ASN A 145 -1.35 -7.59 5.09
N ALA A 146 -0.64 -6.52 4.76
CA ALA A 146 0.13 -6.40 3.52
C ALA A 146 1.14 -7.54 3.32
N LEU A 147 1.85 -7.94 4.38
CA LEU A 147 2.86 -8.99 4.31
C LEU A 147 2.23 -10.36 4.05
N MET A 148 1.12 -10.68 4.74
CA MET A 148 0.38 -11.92 4.49
C MET A 148 -0.12 -12.00 3.04
N PHE A 149 -0.61 -10.89 2.50
CA PHE A 149 -1.08 -10.84 1.13
C PHE A 149 0.07 -11.08 0.14
N ALA A 150 1.24 -10.46 0.33
CA ALA A 150 2.43 -10.74 -0.47
C ALA A 150 2.86 -12.23 -0.40
N ILE A 151 2.77 -12.86 0.79
CA ILE A 151 3.09 -14.29 0.97
C ILE A 151 2.14 -15.17 0.16
N ILE A 152 0.85 -14.88 0.18
CA ILE A 152 -0.18 -15.65 -0.54
C ILE A 152 0.02 -15.55 -2.05
N CYS A 153 0.42 -14.37 -2.53
CA CYS A 153 0.73 -14.15 -3.93
C CYS A 153 2.11 -14.72 -4.34
N GLY A 154 2.90 -15.23 -3.39
CA GLY A 154 4.24 -15.76 -3.65
C GLY A 154 5.26 -14.70 -4.06
N ASP A 155 5.07 -13.45 -3.61
CA ASP A 155 5.87 -12.31 -4.03
C ASP A 155 6.98 -12.01 -3.02
N ILE A 156 8.14 -12.60 -3.25
CA ILE A 156 9.29 -12.48 -2.34
C ILE A 156 9.86 -11.06 -2.28
N ASP A 157 9.79 -10.32 -3.38
CA ASP A 157 10.29 -8.94 -3.46
C ASP A 157 9.42 -8.01 -2.61
N ALA A 158 8.09 -8.14 -2.71
CA ALA A 158 7.16 -7.41 -1.84
C ALA A 158 7.34 -7.82 -0.37
N CYS A 159 7.50 -9.11 -0.07
CA CYS A 159 7.78 -9.56 1.30
C CYS A 159 9.02 -8.87 1.88
N ARG A 160 10.12 -8.82 1.10
CA ARG A 160 11.37 -8.17 1.50
C ARG A 160 11.16 -6.69 1.74
N ILE A 161 10.54 -5.97 0.80
CA ILE A 161 10.27 -4.54 0.93
C ILE A 161 9.44 -4.26 2.19
N LEU A 162 8.36 -5.00 2.43
CA LEU A 162 7.51 -4.80 3.59
C LEU A 162 8.26 -5.04 4.91
N ILE A 163 9.07 -6.11 4.98
CA ILE A 163 9.91 -6.40 6.16
C ILE A 163 10.96 -5.31 6.38
N ASP A 164 11.63 -4.85 5.32
CA ASP A 164 12.63 -3.77 5.39
C ASP A 164 12.00 -2.45 5.86
N HIS A 165 10.71 -2.24 5.58
CA HIS A 165 9.91 -1.12 6.06
C HIS A 165 9.19 -1.37 7.40
N GLY A 166 9.53 -2.46 8.11
CA GLY A 166 9.11 -2.69 9.48
C GLY A 166 7.83 -3.51 9.66
N ALA A 167 7.30 -4.15 8.61
CA ALA A 167 6.19 -5.09 8.75
C ALA A 167 6.54 -6.23 9.70
N SER A 168 5.64 -6.54 10.62
CA SER A 168 5.83 -7.53 11.67
C SER A 168 5.44 -8.93 11.21
N LEU A 169 6.37 -9.86 11.35
CA LEU A 169 6.14 -11.30 11.17
C LEU A 169 5.20 -11.91 12.23
N LYS A 170 4.89 -11.17 13.29
CA LYS A 170 4.11 -11.65 14.45
C LYS A 170 2.60 -11.40 14.32
N VAL A 171 2.17 -10.63 13.33
CA VAL A 171 0.73 -10.42 13.08
C VAL A 171 0.10 -11.76 12.72
N VAL A 172 -1.13 -11.97 13.20
CA VAL A 172 -1.95 -13.14 12.86
C VAL A 172 -3.17 -12.70 12.05
N SER A 173 -3.57 -13.55 11.11
CA SER A 173 -4.74 -13.34 10.28
C SER A 173 -6.03 -13.38 11.11
N GLY A 174 -7.16 -13.06 10.49
CA GLY A 174 -8.49 -13.20 11.11
C GLY A 174 -8.80 -14.63 11.55
N ASN A 175 -8.15 -15.63 10.94
CA ASN A 175 -8.26 -17.04 11.31
C ASN A 175 -7.14 -17.50 12.28
N GLY A 176 -6.33 -16.57 12.78
CA GLY A 176 -5.26 -16.85 13.74
C GLY A 176 -3.99 -17.45 13.12
N MET A 177 -3.83 -17.39 11.80
CA MET A 177 -2.61 -17.89 11.13
C MET A 177 -1.53 -16.82 11.11
N SER A 178 -0.32 -17.18 11.54
CA SER A 178 0.88 -16.36 11.37
C SER A 178 1.40 -16.39 9.93
N CYS A 179 2.28 -15.44 9.58
CA CYS A 179 2.94 -15.40 8.28
C CYS A 179 3.66 -16.72 7.94
N ASP A 180 4.31 -17.35 8.94
CA ASP A 180 4.98 -18.65 8.77
C ASP A 180 4.00 -19.79 8.47
N GLN A 181 2.85 -19.83 9.13
CA GLN A 181 1.83 -20.85 8.90
C GLN A 181 1.21 -20.70 7.51
N ILE A 182 0.99 -19.46 7.06
CA ILE A 182 0.54 -19.18 5.69
C ILE A 182 1.62 -19.63 4.70
N ALA A 183 2.88 -19.22 4.85
CA ALA A 183 3.94 -19.65 3.93
C ALA A 183 4.08 -21.19 3.87
N GLU A 184 3.98 -21.89 5.00
CA GLU A 184 4.03 -23.36 5.05
C GLU A 184 2.85 -24.00 4.31
N SER A 185 1.63 -23.43 4.38
CA SER A 185 0.47 -23.99 3.66
C SER A 185 0.61 -23.92 2.14
N TYR A 186 1.44 -22.99 1.63
CA TYR A 186 1.73 -22.85 0.20
C TYR A 186 3.02 -23.56 -0.25
N LYS A 187 3.79 -24.15 0.66
CA LYS A 187 5.09 -24.80 0.36
C LYS A 187 5.03 -25.85 -0.75
N VAL A 188 3.95 -26.64 -0.79
CA VAL A 188 3.79 -27.68 -1.81
C VAL A 188 3.56 -27.06 -3.19
N LEU A 189 2.86 -25.92 -3.25
CA LEU A 189 2.54 -25.20 -4.49
C LEU A 189 3.72 -24.34 -4.96
N HIS A 190 4.47 -23.75 -4.03
CA HIS A 190 5.56 -22.80 -4.29
C HIS A 190 6.80 -23.10 -3.42
N PRO A 191 7.51 -24.21 -3.67
CA PRO A 191 8.64 -24.62 -2.82
C PRO A 191 9.82 -23.64 -2.86
N GLU A 192 10.09 -23.02 -4.00
CA GLU A 192 11.17 -22.02 -4.14
C GLU A 192 10.88 -20.76 -3.32
N PHE A 193 9.67 -20.20 -3.47
CA PHE A 193 9.20 -19.08 -2.66
C PHE A 193 9.31 -19.38 -1.16
N PHE A 194 8.88 -20.57 -0.73
CA PHE A 194 8.94 -20.95 0.69
C PHE A 194 10.38 -20.96 1.22
N LEU A 195 11.34 -21.53 0.46
CA LEU A 195 12.75 -21.54 0.84
C LEU A 195 13.34 -20.13 0.92
N GLU A 196 13.02 -19.28 -0.07
CA GLU A 196 13.48 -17.89 -0.08
C GLU A 196 12.87 -17.08 1.07
N TYR A 197 11.59 -17.28 1.37
CA TYR A 197 10.91 -16.65 2.51
C TYR A 197 11.54 -17.08 3.85
N LYS A 198 11.89 -18.37 4.00
CA LYS A 198 12.61 -18.83 5.19
C LYS A 198 14.01 -18.22 5.30
N ALA A 199 14.74 -18.08 4.19
CA ALA A 199 16.01 -17.38 4.19
C ALA A 199 15.85 -15.90 4.58
N LEU A 200 14.87 -15.21 4.01
CA LEU A 200 14.55 -13.81 4.28
C LEU A 200 14.24 -13.57 5.77
N THR A 201 13.37 -14.39 6.36
CA THR A 201 12.98 -14.27 7.77
C THR A 201 14.13 -14.56 8.73
N LEU A 202 15.02 -15.51 8.40
CA LEU A 202 16.26 -15.76 9.16
C LEU A 202 17.21 -14.56 9.13
N ILE A 203 17.37 -13.91 7.97
CA ILE A 203 18.20 -12.69 7.83
C ILE A 203 17.60 -11.56 8.67
N ALA A 204 16.29 -11.32 8.57
CA ALA A 204 15.61 -10.29 9.34
C ALA A 204 15.76 -10.52 10.86
N ALA A 205 15.59 -11.76 11.32
CA ALA A 205 15.79 -12.13 12.73
C ALA A 205 17.24 -11.89 13.19
N HIS A 206 18.23 -12.22 12.34
CA HIS A 206 19.64 -11.96 12.64
C HIS A 206 19.93 -10.46 12.78
N GLN A 207 19.40 -9.63 11.88
CA GLN A 207 19.57 -8.18 11.93
C GLN A 207 18.94 -7.56 13.19
N GLN A 208 17.74 -7.99 13.59
CA GLN A 208 17.10 -7.54 14.83
C GLN A 208 17.92 -7.91 16.09
N ASN A 209 18.53 -9.09 16.11
CA ASN A 209 19.42 -9.52 17.19
C ASN A 209 20.74 -8.73 17.24
N ALA A 210 21.30 -8.37 16.07
CA ALA A 210 22.52 -7.59 15.98
C ALA A 210 22.34 -6.17 16.55
N VAL A 211 21.20 -5.53 16.28
CA VAL A 211 20.90 -4.16 16.78
C VAL A 211 20.60 -4.14 18.28
N SER A 212 20.06 -5.23 18.84
CA SER A 212 19.66 -5.30 20.25
C SER A 212 20.78 -5.71 21.22
N THR A 213 22.00 -5.98 20.75
CA THR A 213 23.10 -6.37 21.63
C THR A 213 23.59 -5.16 22.46
N PRO A 214 23.41 -5.14 23.80
CA PRO A 214 23.77 -4.00 24.61
C PRO A 214 25.29 -3.76 24.55
N LYS A 215 25.70 -2.50 24.35
CA LYS A 215 27.12 -2.10 24.47
C LYS A 215 27.62 -2.55 25.84
N ARG A 216 28.45 -3.60 25.89
CA ARG A 216 29.14 -4.02 27.12
C ARG A 216 29.84 -2.79 27.67
N LYS A 217 29.42 -2.32 28.86
CA LYS A 217 30.19 -1.33 29.61
C LYS A 217 31.56 -1.95 29.85
N VAL A 218 32.57 -1.39 29.18
CA VAL A 218 33.97 -1.70 29.49
C VAL A 218 34.21 -1.15 30.89
N LEU A 219 34.46 -2.05 31.84
CA LEU A 219 34.84 -1.75 33.21
C LEU A 219 36.30 -1.33 33.26
#